data_AF-A0A6C0DP45-F1
#
_entry.id   AF-A0A6C0DP45-F1
#
_cell.length_a   1.000
_cell.length_b   1.000
_cell.length_c   1.000
_cell.angle_alpha   90.00
_cell.angle_beta   90.00
_cell.angle_gamma   90.00
#
_symmetry.space_group_name_H-M   'P 1'
#
loop_
_entity.id
_entity.type
_entity.pdbx_description
1 polymer ?
#
loop_
_entity_poly.entity_id
_entity_poly.type
_entity_poly.pdbx_seq_one_letter_code
_entity_poly.pdbx_strand_id
1 'polypeptide(L)'
;MTNYSNYTLYQEKLRKQRENPETSRAGLKWEVEEDNVLIDKVNEGLTFDDVAKHLQRTAGSIKTRLIIKALALIEEDCNITLEQAAERYKVTTQDIQAYQANKKKRQMTVNNRNNPVSLNSIYALLVEINNKLS
;
A
#
# COMPACT_ATOMS: atom_id res chain seq x y z
N MET A 1 26.31 -15.73 23.87
CA MET A 1 26.37 -15.27 22.46
C MET A 1 25.03 -14.63 22.12
N THR A 2 24.98 -13.30 22.09
CA THR A 2 23.79 -12.55 21.69
C THR A 2 23.77 -12.49 20.17
N ASN A 3 22.84 -13.22 19.53
CA ASN A 3 22.62 -13.13 18.09
C ASN A 3 22.13 -11.72 17.76
N TYR A 4 23.03 -10.87 17.25
CA TYR A 4 22.62 -9.60 16.65
C TYR A 4 21.84 -9.92 15.37
N SER A 5 20.54 -9.64 15.42
CA SER A 5 19.63 -9.78 14.30
C SER A 5 20.03 -8.81 13.18
N ASN A 6 20.45 -9.33 12.02
CA ASN A 6 20.74 -8.56 10.79
C ASN A 6 19.44 -8.10 10.07
N TYR A 7 18.29 -8.09 10.74
CA TYR A 7 17.03 -7.70 10.13
C TYR A 7 16.87 -6.17 10.10
N THR A 8 16.38 -5.67 8.97
CA THR A 8 15.83 -4.31 8.93
C THR A 8 14.68 -4.17 9.94
N LEU A 9 14.41 -2.96 10.43
CA LEU A 9 13.29 -2.70 11.36
C LEU A 9 11.95 -3.26 10.83
N TYR A 10 11.76 -3.22 9.51
CA TYR A 10 10.59 -3.80 8.85
C TYR A 10 10.54 -5.33 8.91
N GLN A 11 11.66 -6.00 8.62
CA GLN A 11 11.75 -7.47 8.70
C GLN A 11 11.54 -7.95 10.14
N GLU A 12 12.09 -7.25 11.14
CA GLU A 12 11.88 -7.58 12.55
C GLU A 12 10.41 -7.39 12.96
N LYS A 13 9.77 -6.31 12.48
CA LYS A 13 8.32 -6.11 12.70
C LYS A 13 7.50 -7.26 12.11
N LEU A 14 7.79 -7.68 10.88
CA LEU A 14 7.10 -8.82 10.27
C LEU A 14 7.35 -10.11 11.03
N ARG A 15 8.59 -10.35 11.49
CA ARG A 15 8.94 -11.52 12.31
C ARG A 15 8.05 -11.60 13.55
N LYS A 16 7.97 -10.51 14.32
CA LYS A 16 7.11 -10.42 15.51
C LYS A 16 5.62 -10.61 15.20
N GLN A 17 5.13 -10.06 14.09
CA GLN A 17 3.76 -10.29 13.66
C GLN A 17 3.49 -11.77 13.34
N ARG A 18 4.47 -12.46 12.75
CA ARG A 18 4.32 -13.88 12.40
C ARG A 18 4.38 -14.83 13.60
N GLU A 19 4.94 -14.39 14.73
CA GLU A 19 4.90 -15.13 15.99
C GLU A 19 3.50 -15.16 16.63
N ASN A 20 2.63 -14.20 16.29
CA ASN A 20 1.23 -14.20 16.73
C ASN A 20 0.38 -15.08 15.79
N PRO A 21 -0.34 -16.12 16.29
CA PRO A 21 -1.22 -16.95 15.49
C PRO A 21 -2.27 -16.18 14.67
N GLU A 22 -2.78 -15.05 15.18
CA GLU A 22 -3.78 -14.21 14.49
C GLU A 22 -3.17 -13.39 13.33
N THR A 23 -1.85 -13.23 13.27
CA THR A 23 -1.18 -12.48 12.20
C THR A 23 -0.03 -13.26 11.57
N SER A 24 -0.05 -14.59 11.69
CA SER A 24 1.00 -15.52 11.26
C SER A 24 1.32 -15.41 9.76
N ARG A 25 0.38 -14.89 8.95
CA ARG A 25 0.52 -14.69 7.49
C ARG A 25 0.91 -13.26 7.11
N ALA A 26 1.29 -12.40 8.06
CA ALA A 26 1.69 -11.02 7.79
C ALA A 26 2.84 -10.93 6.77
N GLY A 27 2.64 -10.11 5.73
CA GLY A 27 3.63 -9.88 4.68
C GLY A 27 3.89 -11.07 3.75
N LEU A 28 3.12 -12.17 3.85
CA LEU A 28 3.14 -13.23 2.85
C LEU A 28 2.37 -12.79 1.59
N LYS A 29 2.72 -13.38 0.44
CA LYS A 29 1.99 -13.19 -0.83
C LYS A 29 0.52 -13.58 -0.63
N TRP A 30 -0.37 -12.89 -1.33
CA TRP A 30 -1.80 -13.22 -1.37
C TRP A 30 -2.06 -14.26 -2.44
N GLU A 31 -2.75 -15.34 -2.08
CA GLU A 31 -3.28 -16.32 -3.02
C GLU A 31 -4.68 -15.92 -3.51
N VAL A 32 -5.11 -16.48 -4.63
CA VAL A 32 -6.41 -16.14 -5.25
C VAL A 32 -7.57 -16.57 -4.35
N GLU A 33 -7.43 -17.72 -3.70
CA GLU A 33 -8.42 -18.26 -2.77
C GLU A 33 -8.59 -17.34 -1.56
N GLU A 34 -7.51 -16.72 -1.08
CA GLU A 34 -7.58 -15.73 0.00
C GLU A 34 -8.32 -14.46 -0.43
N ASP A 35 -8.15 -14.02 -1.68
CA ASP A 35 -8.91 -12.89 -2.22
C ASP A 35 -10.41 -13.20 -2.27
N ASN A 36 -10.78 -14.41 -2.67
CA ASN A 36 -12.19 -14.84 -2.71
C ASN A 36 -12.79 -14.82 -1.30
N VAL A 37 -12.13 -15.45 -0.32
CA VAL A 37 -12.58 -15.45 1.07
C VAL A 37 -12.67 -14.04 1.65
N LEU A 38 -11.72 -13.16 1.33
CA LEU A 38 -11.75 -11.75 1.73
C LEU A 38 -13.01 -11.06 1.21
N ILE A 39 -13.30 -11.19 -0.08
CA ILE A 39 -14.44 -10.53 -0.72
C ILE A 39 -15.75 -11.07 -0.16
N ASP A 40 -15.88 -12.40 -0.04
CA ASP A 40 -17.09 -13.05 0.46
C ASP A 40 -17.41 -12.58 1.88
N LYS A 41 -16.42 -12.58 2.78
CA LYS A 41 -16.63 -12.19 4.18
C LYS A 41 -16.97 -10.72 4.36
N VAL A 42 -16.38 -9.85 3.55
CA VAL A 42 -16.73 -8.42 3.58
C VAL A 42 -18.15 -8.21 3.07
N ASN A 43 -18.59 -8.97 2.06
CA ASN A 43 -19.97 -8.94 1.57
C ASN A 43 -20.97 -9.51 2.58
N GLU A 44 -20.57 -10.50 3.38
CA GLU A 44 -21.32 -11.00 4.55
C GLU A 44 -21.42 -9.98 5.69
N GLY A 45 -20.70 -8.85 5.61
CA GLY A 45 -20.74 -7.78 6.60
C GLY A 45 -19.76 -7.94 7.76
N LEU A 46 -18.79 -8.86 7.66
CA LEU A 46 -17.75 -8.99 8.68
C LEU A 46 -16.86 -7.75 8.71
N THR A 47 -16.40 -7.39 9.90
CA THR A 47 -15.47 -6.28 10.09
C THR A 47 -14.07 -6.64 9.56
N PHE A 48 -13.25 -5.63 9.26
CA PHE A 48 -11.87 -5.89 8.82
C PHE A 48 -11.04 -6.64 9.87
N ASP A 49 -11.33 -6.48 11.16
CA ASP A 49 -10.66 -7.22 12.24
C ASP A 49 -11.07 -8.69 12.26
N ASP A 50 -12.35 -8.99 12.02
CA ASP A 50 -12.83 -10.38 11.96
C ASP A 50 -12.25 -11.12 10.74
N VAL A 51 -12.25 -10.45 9.58
CA VAL A 51 -11.62 -11.00 8.37
C VAL A 51 -10.11 -11.17 8.54
N ALA A 52 -9.45 -10.22 9.22
CA ALA A 52 -8.03 -10.31 9.53
C ALA A 52 -7.69 -11.54 10.35
N LYS A 53 -8.46 -11.82 11.42
CA LYS A 53 -8.30 -13.03 12.24
C LYS A 53 -8.51 -14.30 11.43
N HIS A 54 -9.55 -14.33 10.60
CA HIS A 54 -9.85 -15.51 9.77
C HIS A 54 -8.73 -15.82 8.77
N LEU A 55 -8.18 -14.79 8.13
CA LEU A 55 -7.09 -14.92 7.16
C LEU A 55 -5.70 -14.89 7.81
N GLN A 56 -5.61 -14.81 9.13
CA GLN A 56 -4.36 -14.69 9.90
C GLN A 56 -3.46 -13.53 9.40
N ARG A 57 -4.09 -12.43 9.01
CA ARG A 57 -3.45 -11.23 8.46
C ARG A 57 -3.76 -10.04 9.37
N THR A 58 -3.21 -8.87 9.05
CA THR A 58 -3.51 -7.65 9.81
C THR A 58 -4.70 -6.91 9.20
N ALA A 59 -5.52 -6.25 10.01
CA ALA A 59 -6.64 -5.43 9.51
C ALA A 59 -6.19 -4.35 8.51
N GLY A 60 -5.01 -3.74 8.74
CA GLY A 60 -4.41 -2.82 7.78
C GLY A 60 -4.12 -3.47 6.42
N SER A 61 -3.67 -4.73 6.41
CA SER A 61 -3.44 -5.47 5.17
C SER A 61 -4.73 -5.90 4.47
N ILE A 62 -5.79 -6.23 5.22
CA ILE A 62 -7.15 -6.47 4.70
C ILE A 62 -7.63 -5.22 3.94
N LYS A 63 -7.66 -4.08 4.63
CA LYS A 63 -8.07 -2.80 4.05
C LYS A 63 -7.24 -2.40 2.82
N THR A 64 -5.91 -2.55 2.90
CA THR A 64 -5.02 -2.26 1.78
C THR A 64 -5.31 -3.15 0.57
N ARG A 65 -5.62 -4.44 0.79
CA ARG A 65 -5.94 -5.37 -0.29
C ARG A 65 -7.24 -5.00 -1.00
N LEU A 66 -8.28 -4.63 -0.26
CA LEU A 66 -9.55 -4.15 -0.80
C LEU A 66 -9.37 -2.87 -1.62
N ILE A 67 -8.58 -1.91 -1.15
CA ILE A 67 -8.26 -0.68 -1.91
C ILE A 67 -7.57 -1.02 -3.24
N ILE A 68 -6.62 -1.97 -3.25
CA ILE A 68 -5.93 -2.38 -4.48
C ILE A 68 -6.93 -3.00 -5.47
N LYS A 69 -7.86 -3.82 -5.00
CA LYS A 69 -8.93 -4.41 -5.84
C LYS A 69 -9.89 -3.35 -6.38
N ALA A 70 -10.23 -2.35 -5.58
CA ALA A 70 -11.05 -1.21 -6.02
C ALA A 70 -10.35 -0.40 -7.12
N LEU A 71 -9.05 -0.15 -6.98
CA LEU A 71 -8.26 0.53 -8.01
C LEU A 71 -8.17 -0.28 -9.30
N ALA A 72 -7.95 -1.60 -9.20
CA ALA A 72 -7.91 -2.47 -10.36
C ALA A 72 -9.26 -2.45 -11.12
N LEU A 73 -10.39 -2.46 -10.39
CA LEU A 73 -11.72 -2.36 -11.00
C LEU A 73 -11.90 -1.06 -11.80
N ILE A 74 -11.43 0.07 -11.29
CA ILE A 74 -11.49 1.37 -11.99
C ILE A 74 -10.59 1.37 -13.24
N GLU A 75 -9.43 0.70 -13.16
CA GLU A 75 -8.50 0.59 -14.28
C GLU A 75 -9.03 -0.34 -15.39
N GLU A 76 -9.75 -1.39 -15.02
CA GLU A 76 -10.32 -2.39 -15.94
C GLU A 76 -11.65 -1.94 -16.59
N ASP A 77 -12.50 -1.23 -15.85
CA ASP A 77 -13.80 -0.72 -16.33
C ASP A 77 -13.88 0.80 -16.24
N CYS A 78 -13.78 1.46 -17.40
CA CYS A 78 -13.81 2.92 -17.51
C CYS A 78 -15.17 3.56 -17.15
N ASN A 79 -16.23 2.76 -16.96
CA ASN A 79 -17.54 3.25 -16.54
C ASN A 79 -17.73 3.27 -15.02
N ILE A 80 -16.82 2.64 -14.26
CA ILE A 80 -16.90 2.58 -12.80
C ILE A 80 -16.32 3.85 -12.19
N THR A 81 -17.12 4.53 -11.36
CA THR A 81 -16.64 5.69 -10.59
C THR A 81 -15.88 5.26 -9.34
N LEU A 82 -15.13 6.20 -8.76
CA LEU A 82 -14.41 6.00 -7.50
C LEU A 82 -15.36 5.57 -6.37
N GLU A 83 -16.55 6.16 -6.31
CA GLU A 83 -17.58 5.90 -5.31
C GLU A 83 -18.16 4.49 -5.47
N GLN A 84 -18.43 4.06 -6.70
CA GLN A 84 -18.92 2.71 -6.99
C GLN A 84 -17.90 1.64 -6.61
N ALA A 85 -16.62 1.87 -6.93
CA ALA A 85 -15.55 0.96 -6.54
C ALA A 85 -15.35 0.90 -5.02
N ALA A 86 -15.43 2.06 -4.34
CA ALA A 86 -15.33 2.14 -2.89
C ALA A 86 -16.47 1.36 -2.21
N GLU A 87 -17.72 1.55 -2.66
CA GLU A 87 -18.88 0.83 -2.17
C GLU A 87 -18.75 -0.68 -2.37
N ARG A 88 -18.32 -1.11 -3.57
CA ARG A 88 -18.18 -2.54 -3.91
C ARG A 88 -17.20 -3.27 -3.01
N TYR A 89 -16.13 -2.61 -2.57
CA TYR A 89 -15.12 -3.21 -1.71
C TYR A 89 -15.21 -2.75 -0.25
N LYS A 90 -16.32 -2.11 0.14
CA LYS A 90 -16.62 -1.63 1.51
C LYS A 90 -15.49 -0.80 2.12
N VAL A 91 -14.84 0.02 1.29
CA VAL A 91 -13.85 1.02 1.70
C VAL A 91 -14.37 2.41 1.41
N THR A 92 -13.73 3.44 1.95
CA THR A 92 -14.13 4.83 1.67
C THR A 92 -13.33 5.40 0.49
N THR A 93 -13.87 6.42 -0.19
CA THR A 93 -13.14 7.12 -1.24
C THR A 93 -11.88 7.82 -0.68
N GLN A 94 -11.96 8.30 0.56
CA GLN A 94 -10.83 8.88 1.29
C GLN A 94 -9.70 7.85 1.50
N ASP A 95 -10.04 6.59 1.78
CA ASP A 95 -9.04 5.53 1.93
C ASP A 95 -8.28 5.28 0.62
N ILE A 96 -9.01 5.23 -0.49
CA ILE A 96 -8.42 5.03 -1.82
C ILE A 96 -7.50 6.21 -2.17
N GLN A 97 -7.97 7.44 -1.98
CA GLN A 97 -7.21 8.66 -2.22
C GLN A 97 -5.95 8.73 -1.34
N ALA A 98 -6.07 8.43 -0.05
CA ALA A 98 -4.94 8.40 0.88
C ALA A 98 -3.91 7.36 0.47
N TYR A 99 -4.34 6.18 0.02
CA TYR A 99 -3.44 5.15 -0.50
C TYR A 99 -2.68 5.61 -1.75
N GLN A 100 -3.39 6.21 -2.73
CA GLN A 100 -2.77 6.76 -3.94
C GLN A 100 -1.75 7.86 -3.62
N ALA A 101 -2.11 8.80 -2.73
CA ALA A 101 -1.22 9.87 -2.29
C ALA A 101 0.05 9.32 -1.62
N ASN A 102 -0.09 8.34 -0.72
CA ASN A 102 1.03 7.69 -0.06
C ASN A 102 1.89 6.86 -1.03
N LYS A 103 1.28 6.23 -2.05
CA LYS A 103 2.00 5.53 -3.12
C LYS A 103 2.87 6.50 -3.93
N LYS A 104 2.32 7.67 -4.32
CA LYS A 104 3.07 8.73 -5.01
C LYS A 104 4.24 9.26 -4.16
N LYS A 105 4.01 9.56 -2.87
CA LYS A 105 5.06 9.99 -1.94
C LYS A 105 6.21 8.98 -1.86
N ARG A 106 5.91 7.68 -1.72
CA ARG A 106 6.91 6.61 -1.69
C ARG A 106 7.72 6.55 -2.98
N GLN A 107 7.06 6.66 -4.14
CA GLN A 107 7.75 6.69 -5.44
C GLN A 107 8.68 7.89 -5.56
N MET A 108 8.25 9.10 -5.14
CA MET A 108 9.11 10.29 -5.13
C MET A 108 10.32 10.11 -4.21
N THR A 109 10.15 9.55 -3.01
CA THR A 109 11.27 9.27 -2.11
C THR A 109 12.26 8.28 -2.69
N VAL A 110 11.78 7.20 -3.34
CA VAL A 110 12.65 6.22 -4.01
C VAL A 110 13.38 6.85 -5.18
N ASN A 111 12.70 7.63 -6.01
CA ASN A 111 13.32 8.34 -7.14
C ASN A 111 14.41 9.31 -6.66
N ASN A 112 14.17 10.07 -5.60
CA ASN A 112 15.18 10.98 -5.03
C ASN A 112 16.40 10.25 -4.44
N ARG A 113 16.22 9.03 -3.91
CA ARG A 113 17.33 8.21 -3.42
C ARG A 113 18.18 7.68 -4.58
N ASN A 114 17.55 7.26 -5.66
CA ASN A 114 18.25 6.70 -6.82
C ASN A 114 18.88 7.80 -7.71
N ASN A 115 18.22 8.95 -7.79
CA ASN A 115 18.66 10.13 -8.54
C ASN A 115 18.75 11.33 -7.58
N PRO A 116 19.79 11.41 -6.75
CA PRO A 116 19.96 12.53 -5.84
C PRO A 116 20.16 13.82 -6.65
N VAL A 117 19.40 14.87 -6.31
CA VAL A 117 19.59 16.19 -6.90
C VAL A 117 20.96 16.72 -6.48
N SER A 118 21.86 16.89 -7.46
CA SER A 118 23.20 17.43 -7.20
C SER A 118 23.18 18.97 -7.22
N LEU A 119 24.13 19.58 -6.50
CA LEU A 119 24.31 21.04 -6.53
C LEU A 119 24.55 21.56 -7.95
N ASN A 120 25.27 20.79 -8.77
CA ASN A 120 25.53 21.11 -10.18
C ASN A 120 24.23 21.10 -11.01
N SER A 121 23.34 20.15 -10.75
CA SER A 121 22.02 20.07 -11.41
C SER A 121 21.15 21.27 -11.06
N ILE A 122 21.20 21.72 -9.80
CA ILE A 122 20.49 22.93 -9.35
C ILE A 122 21.07 24.17 -10.04
N TYR A 123 22.40 24.30 -10.07
CA TYR A 123 23.08 25.44 -10.69
C TYR A 123 22.76 25.55 -12.19
N ALA A 124 22.81 24.43 -12.92
CA ALA A 124 22.46 24.40 -14.34
C ALA A 124 21.03 24.88 -14.60
N LEU A 125 20.06 24.43 -13.80
CA LEU A 125 18.66 24.87 -13.90
C LEU A 125 18.49 26.36 -13.61
N LEU A 126 19.19 26.90 -12.61
CA LEU A 126 19.14 28.32 -12.28
C LEU A 126 19.68 29.19 -13.42
N VAL A 127 20.78 28.78 -14.05
CA VAL A 127 21.33 29.47 -15.23
C VAL A 127 20.33 29.44 -16.39
N GLU A 128 19.70 28.28 -16.64
CA GLU A 128 18.70 28.14 -17.71
C GLU A 128 17.47 29.03 -17.48
N ILE A 129 16.98 29.12 -16.24
CA ILE A 129 15.88 30.02 -15.87
C ILE A 129 16.28 31.47 -16.08
N ASN A 130 17.48 31.87 -15.62
CA ASN A 130 17.97 33.24 -15.77
C ASN A 130 18.05 33.65 -17.25
N ASN A 131 18.52 32.75 -18.12
CA ASN A 131 18.62 33.00 -19.55
C ASN A 131 17.25 33.10 -20.25
N LYS A 132 16.20 32.48 -19.71
CA LYS A 132 14.83 32.57 -20.25
C LYS A 132 14.08 33.82 -19.77
N LEU A 133 14.52 34.43 -18.68
CA LEU A 133 13.95 35.64 -18.10
C LEU A 133 14.65 36.92 -18.57
N SER A 134 15.80 36.79 -19.23
CA SER A 134 16.57 37.87 -19.86
C SER A 134 16.16 38.04 -21.32
#